data_AF-A0A1Z9AJ37-F1
#
_entry.id   AF-A0A1Z9AJ37-F1
#
_cell.length_a   1.000
_cell.length_b   1.000
_cell.length_c   1.000
_cell.angle_alpha   90.00
_cell.angle_beta   90.00
_cell.angle_gamma   90.00
#
_symmetry.space_group_name_H-M   'P 1'
#
loop_
_entity.id
_entity.type
_entity.pdbx_description
1 polymer ?
#
loop_
_entity_poly.entity_id
_entity_poly.type
_entity_poly.pdbx_seq_one_letter_code
_entity_poly.pdbx_strand_id
1 'polypeptide(L)'
;MNDINITKFLATVQKGLVDVRFEKADGTQTNRKVTLSPDWIPSDQPGVQQPEYEDLLENKDAIMDKDYLRVYSATDQGWRTIKPSKLISWIGS
;
A
#
# COMPACT_ATOMS: atom_id res chain seq x y z
N MET A 1 -0.65 -20.39 7.92
CA MET A 1 -0.79 -19.21 7.05
C MET A 1 -0.61 -18.01 7.96
N ASN A 2 0.34 -17.13 7.70
CA ASN A 2 0.50 -15.91 8.50
C ASN A 2 -0.57 -14.93 8.02
N ASP A 3 -1.68 -14.85 8.75
CA ASP A 3 -2.70 -13.84 8.52
C ASP A 3 -2.05 -12.47 8.68
N ILE A 4 -1.84 -11.78 7.57
CA ILE A 4 -1.39 -10.41 7.60
C ILE A 4 -2.56 -9.59 8.13
N ASN A 5 -2.38 -9.05 9.33
CA ASN A 5 -3.34 -8.14 9.91
C ASN A 5 -3.39 -6.86 9.02
N ILE A 6 -4.39 -6.78 8.14
CA ILE A 6 -4.58 -5.69 7.19
C ILE A 6 -4.66 -4.35 7.91
N THR A 7 -5.31 -4.30 9.08
CA THR A 7 -5.40 -3.10 9.91
C THR A 7 -4.02 -2.60 10.35
N LYS A 8 -3.13 -3.52 10.76
CA LYS A 8 -1.74 -3.20 11.10
C LYS A 8 -0.96 -2.71 9.86
N PHE A 9 -1.15 -3.37 8.72
CA PHE A 9 -0.54 -2.96 7.46
C PHE A 9 -0.94 -1.53 7.08
N LEU A 10 -2.23 -1.22 7.07
CA LEU A 10 -2.75 0.13 6.77
C LEU A 10 -2.16 1.18 7.73
N ALA A 11 -2.15 0.89 9.03
CA ALA A 11 -1.61 1.81 10.03
C ALA A 11 -0.12 2.11 9.80
N THR A 12 0.68 1.13 9.39
CA THR A 12 2.10 1.33 9.10
C THR A 12 2.31 2.10 7.79
N VAL A 13 1.60 1.72 6.72
CA VAL A 13 1.71 2.35 5.38
C VAL A 13 1.25 3.82 5.40
N GLN A 14 0.30 4.16 6.28
CA GLN A 14 -0.16 5.54 6.47
C GLN A 14 0.80 6.43 7.22
N LYS A 15 1.64 5.84 8.09
CA LYS A 15 2.58 6.59 8.92
C LYS A 15 3.95 6.75 8.27
N GLY A 16 4.22 6.06 7.17
CA GLY A 16 5.51 6.18 6.49
C GLY A 16 5.68 5.29 5.27
N LEU A 17 6.93 5.07 4.91
CA LEU A 17 7.35 4.25 3.79
C LEU A 17 7.68 2.84 4.26
N VAL A 18 7.06 1.83 3.64
CA VAL A 18 7.26 0.43 4.01
C VAL A 18 7.66 -0.42 2.81
N ASP A 19 8.59 -1.35 3.02
CA ASP A 19 8.89 -2.38 2.04
C ASP A 19 7.86 -3.49 2.12
N VAL A 20 7.25 -3.76 0.98
CA VAL A 20 6.17 -4.72 0.82
C VAL A 20 6.58 -5.80 -0.16
N ARG A 21 6.49 -7.06 0.27
CA ARG A 21 6.67 -8.22 -0.60
C ARG A 21 5.32 -8.78 -1.01
N PHE A 22 5.08 -8.84 -2.31
CA PHE A 22 3.86 -9.40 -2.87
C PHE A 22 4.15 -10.36 -4.02
N GLU A 23 3.21 -11.26 -4.27
CA GLU A 23 3.25 -12.21 -5.37
C GLU A 23 2.48 -11.70 -6.60
N LYS A 24 3.08 -11.82 -7.78
CA LYS A 24 2.43 -11.54 -9.05
C LYS A 24 1.51 -12.68 -9.48
N ALA A 25 0.76 -12.49 -10.57
CA ALA A 25 -0.08 -13.56 -11.13
C ALA A 25 0.73 -14.73 -11.70
N ASP A 26 1.97 -14.50 -12.10
CA ASP A 26 2.90 -15.52 -12.62
C ASP A 26 3.69 -16.23 -11.50
N GLY A 27 3.38 -15.98 -10.23
CA GLY A 27 4.09 -16.54 -9.07
C GLY A 27 5.39 -15.82 -8.70
N THR A 28 5.83 -14.82 -9.48
CA THR A 28 7.04 -14.05 -9.17
C THR A 28 6.81 -13.16 -7.96
N GLN A 29 7.76 -13.15 -7.02
CA GLN A 29 7.73 -12.24 -5.87
C GLN A 29 8.46 -10.94 -6.18
N THR A 30 7.89 -9.82 -5.77
CA THR A 30 8.54 -8.51 -5.88
C THR A 30 8.49 -7.73 -4.59
N ASN A 31 9.58 -7.03 -4.28
CA ASN A 31 9.66 -6.10 -3.15
C ASN A 31 9.44 -4.68 -3.67
N ARG A 32 8.61 -3.90 -2.97
CA ARG A 32 8.37 -2.48 -3.31
C ARG A 32 8.24 -1.61 -2.08
N LYS A 33 8.77 -0.40 -2.16
CA LYS A 33 8.52 0.66 -1.19
C LYS A 33 7.20 1.34 -1.52
N VAL A 34 6.25 1.34 -0.59
CA VAL A 34 4.94 1.95 -0.76
C VAL A 34 4.53 2.80 0.43
N THR A 35 3.63 3.76 0.21
CA THR A 35 3.05 4.61 1.25
C THR A 35 1.64 5.05 0.88
N LEU A 36 0.85 5.38 1.90
CA LEU A 36 -0.43 6.10 1.80
C LEU A 36 -0.31 7.52 2.36
N SER A 37 0.85 7.87 2.92
CA SER A 37 1.07 9.17 3.54
C SER A 37 1.33 10.23 2.48
N PRO A 38 0.51 11.30 2.41
CA PRO A 38 0.75 12.41 1.48
C PRO A 38 2.11 13.09 1.67
N ASP A 39 2.62 13.12 2.91
CA ASP A 39 3.93 13.72 3.24
C ASP A 39 5.11 13.02 2.55
N TRP A 40 4.93 11.76 2.15
CA TRP A 40 5.95 10.94 1.48
C TRP A 40 5.72 10.82 -0.03
N ILE A 41 4.63 11.38 -0.55
CA ILE A 41 4.32 11.41 -1.96
C ILE A 41 4.92 12.69 -2.56
N PRO A 42 5.84 12.61 -3.55
CA PRO A 42 6.39 13.80 -4.20
C PRO A 42 5.27 14.66 -4.80
N SER A 43 5.11 15.88 -4.31
CA SER A 43 4.08 16.85 -4.75
C SER A 43 4.27 17.28 -6.21
N ASP A 44 5.49 17.19 -6.71
CA ASP A 44 5.91 17.81 -7.97
C ASP A 44 5.81 16.86 -9.17
N GLN A 45 5.26 15.64 -8.98
CA GLN A 45 5.12 14.68 -10.06
C GLN A 45 3.81 14.88 -10.85
N PRO A 46 3.89 15.14 -12.16
CA PRO A 46 2.70 15.31 -12.99
C PRO A 46 1.86 14.03 -13.00
N GLY A 47 0.56 14.16 -12.72
CA GLY A 47 -0.39 13.04 -12.64
C GLY A 47 -0.53 12.40 -11.26
N VAL A 48 0.21 12.90 -10.25
CA VAL A 48 0.00 12.54 -8.85
C VAL A 48 -1.07 13.47 -8.27
N GLN A 49 -2.34 13.07 -8.38
CA GLN A 49 -3.36 13.63 -7.49
C GLN A 49 -3.02 13.15 -6.08
N GLN A 50 -2.72 14.09 -5.18
CA GLN A 50 -2.70 13.79 -3.76
C GLN A 50 -4.14 13.43 -3.38
N PRO A 51 -4.42 12.18 -2.97
CA PRO A 51 -5.75 11.84 -2.49
C PRO A 51 -6.02 12.68 -1.25
N GLU A 52 -7.22 13.23 -1.15
CA GLU A 52 -7.65 13.93 0.06
C GLU A 52 -7.62 12.92 1.21
N TYR A 53 -7.13 13.34 2.38
CA TYR A 53 -6.91 12.43 3.52
C TYR A 53 -8.18 11.67 3.92
N GLU A 54 -9.34 12.25 3.62
CA GLU A 54 -10.68 11.72 3.88
C GLU A 54 -11.09 10.63 2.87
N ASP A 55 -10.59 10.65 1.64
CA ASP A 55 -10.83 9.63 0.60
C ASP A 55 -10.02 8.35 0.82
N LEU A 56 -8.92 8.43 1.58
CA LEU A 56 -7.98 7.32 1.75
C LEU A 56 -8.47 6.22 2.69
N LEU A 57 -9.56 6.46 3.42
CA LEU A 57 -10.08 5.56 4.42
C LEU A 57 -11.59 5.75 4.60
N GLU A 58 -12.39 5.11 3.76
CA GLU A 58 -13.63 4.56 4.32
C GLU A 58 -13.25 3.72 5.55
N ASN A 59 -14.07 3.82 6.60
CA ASN A 59 -13.86 3.26 7.93
C ASN A 59 -13.02 1.97 7.88
N LYS A 60 -11.87 1.91 8.57
CA LYS A 60 -10.89 0.80 8.49
C LYS A 60 -11.52 -0.59 8.71
N ASP A 61 -12.66 -0.62 9.39
CA ASP A 61 -13.48 -1.79 9.66
C ASP A 61 -14.22 -2.34 8.42
N ALA A 62 -14.24 -1.61 7.31
CA ALA A 62 -14.91 -1.98 6.05
C ALA A 62 -13.99 -2.63 5.02
N ILE A 63 -12.66 -2.54 5.17
CA ILE A 63 -11.70 -3.11 4.22
C ILE A 63 -11.59 -4.62 4.43
N MET A 64 -12.05 -5.38 3.45
CA MET A 64 -12.05 -6.84 3.41
C MET A 64 -10.83 -7.40 2.65
N ASP A 65 -10.51 -8.67 2.87
CA ASP A 65 -9.43 -9.40 2.17
C ASP A 65 -9.54 -9.42 0.63
N LYS A 66 -10.76 -9.19 0.13
CA LYS A 66 -11.08 -9.17 -1.31
C LYS A 66 -10.92 -7.79 -1.94
N ASP A 67 -10.83 -6.74 -1.13
CA ASP A 67 -10.73 -5.38 -1.63
C ASP A 67 -9.36 -5.11 -2.21
N TYR A 68 -9.26 -4.07 -3.02
CA TYR A 68 -8.00 -3.62 -3.58
C TYR A 68 -7.55 -2.37 -2.84
N LEU A 69 -6.31 -2.34 -2.40
CA LEU A 69 -5.71 -1.14 -1.82
C LEU A 69 -4.91 -0.40 -2.89
N ARG A 70 -5.12 0.90 -3.02
CA ARG A 70 -4.31 1.76 -3.88
C ARG A 70 -3.24 2.47 -3.04
N VAL A 71 -1.98 2.21 -3.32
CA VAL A 71 -0.81 2.77 -2.62
C VAL A 71 0.10 3.50 -3.60
N TYR A 72 0.80 4.53 -3.13
CA TYR A 72 1.85 5.15 -3.93
C TYR A 72 3.14 4.33 -3.79
N SER A 73 3.77 3.96 -4.90
CA SER A 73 5.06 3.27 -4.90
C SER A 73 6.20 4.27 -5.09
N ALA A 74 7.05 4.40 -4.09
CA ALA A 74 8.27 5.21 -4.20
C ALA A 74 9.30 4.56 -5.14
N THR A 75 9.32 3.22 -5.23
CA THR A 75 10.19 2.49 -6.16
C THR A 75 9.87 2.81 -7.62
N ASP A 76 8.59 2.76 -7.98
CA ASP A 76 8.14 2.96 -9.36
C ASP A 76 7.73 4.41 -9.65
N GLN A 77 7.74 5.28 -8.64
CA GLN A 77 7.25 6.66 -8.71
C GLN A 77 5.84 6.76 -9.29
N GLY A 78 4.88 6.06 -8.66
CA GLY A 78 3.49 6.11 -9.13
C GLY A 78 2.52 5.25 -8.35
N TRP A 79 1.22 5.45 -8.62
CA TRP A 79 0.14 4.70 -8.00
C TRP A 79 0.14 3.24 -8.42
N ARG A 80 -0.08 2.36 -7.44
CA ARG A 80 -0.17 0.91 -7.60
C ARG A 80 -1.36 0.37 -6.84
N THR A 81 -2.03 -0.60 -7.44
CA THR A 81 -3.12 -1.34 -6.79
C THR A 81 -2.59 -2.68 -6.33
N ILE A 82 -2.82 -3.01 -5.06
CA ILE A 82 -2.43 -4.27 -4.45
C ILE A 82 -3.67 -4.99 -3.93
N LYS A 83 -3.66 -6.32 -4.05
CA LYS A 83 -4.68 -7.17 -3.42
C LYS A 83 -4.12 -7.70 -2.09
N PRO A 84 -4.77 -7.49 -0.94
CA PRO A 84 -4.29 -7.94 0.36
C PRO A 84 -3.99 -9.44 0.39
N SER A 85 -4.81 -10.27 -0.26
CA SER A 85 -4.59 -11.72 -0.35
C SER A 85 -3.31 -12.14 -1.08
N LYS A 86 -2.59 -11.22 -1.75
CA LYS A 86 -1.30 -11.47 -2.44
C LYS A 86 -0.09 -10.87 -1.70
N LEU A 87 -0.35 -10.19 -0.59
CA LEU A 87 0.67 -9.71 0.33
C LEU A 87 1.27 -10.93 1.02
N ILE A 88 2.60 -11.08 0.99
CA ILE A 88 3.29 -12.21 1.62
C ILE A 88 3.88 -11.78 2.97
N SER A 89 4.51 -10.60 2.99
CA SER A 89 5.10 -10.01 4.17
C SER A 89 5.40 -8.52 3.96
N TRP A 90 5.56 -7.79 5.05
CA TRP A 90 6.17 -6.46 5.03
C TRP A 90 7.52 -6.52 5.76
N ILE A 91 8.45 -5.69 5.33
CA ILE A 91 9.77 -5.51 5.95
C ILE A 91 9.83 -4.04 6.33
N GLY A 92 9.52 -3.75 7.59
CA GLY A 92 9.46 -2.38 8.09
C GLY A 92 9.51 -2.40 9.60
N SER A 93 10.52 -1.74 10.13
CA SER A 93 10.80 -1.52 11.56
C SER A 93 9.79 -0.57 12.19
#